data_AF-A0A2J4XUX3-F1
#
_entry.id   AF-A0A2J4XUX3-F1
#
_cell.length_a   1.000
_cell.length_b   1.000
_cell.length_c   1.000
_cell.angle_alpha   90.00
_cell.angle_beta   90.00
_cell.angle_gamma   90.00
#
_symmetry.space_group_name_H-M   'P 1'
#
loop_
_entity.id
_entity.type
_entity.pdbx_description
1 polymer ?
#
loop_
_entity_poly.entity_id
_entity_poly.type
_entity_poly.pdbx_seq_one_letter_code
_entity_poly.pdbx_strand_id
1 'polypeptide(L)' 'MHKTGSDDWWQHISGPQIEAVDGAYRVTFWWRDPAGNETSSAIQRVWIYITGVTDHHKNAVPQT' A
#
# COMPACT_ATOMS: atom_id res chain seq x y z
N MET A 1 -20.70 -8.16 -1.61
CA MET A 1 -19.52 -7.30 -1.40
C MET A 1 -18.72 -7.92 -0.26
N HIS A 2 -17.46 -8.30 -0.48
CA HIS A 2 -16.62 -8.83 0.59
C HIS A 2 -16.30 -7.70 1.59
N LYS A 3 -16.25 -8.03 2.88
CA LYS A 3 -15.86 -7.07 3.92
C LYS A 3 -14.37 -6.73 3.74
N THR A 4 -14.05 -5.46 3.52
CA THR A 4 -12.65 -5.01 3.43
C THR A 4 -11.83 -5.53 4.61
N GLY A 5 -10.68 -6.10 4.32
CA GLY A 5 -9.78 -6.69 5.31
C GLY A 5 -10.08 -8.14 5.72
N SER A 6 -11.19 -8.75 5.26
CA SER A 6 -11.44 -10.19 5.47
C SER A 6 -10.50 -11.05 4.63
N ASP A 7 -10.37 -12.34 4.98
CA ASP A 7 -9.58 -13.30 4.19
C ASP A 7 -10.06 -13.36 2.74
N ASP A 8 -11.37 -13.49 2.52
CA ASP A 8 -11.95 -13.48 1.17
C ASP A 8 -11.60 -12.21 0.40
N TRP A 9 -11.60 -11.04 1.03
CA TRP A 9 -11.22 -9.79 0.35
C TRP A 9 -9.75 -9.80 -0.04
N TRP A 10 -8.86 -10.25 0.84
CA TRP A 10 -7.43 -10.38 0.56
C TRP A 10 -7.11 -11.40 -0.53
N GLN A 11 -7.89 -12.49 -0.64
CA GLN A 11 -7.71 -13.48 -1.70
C GLN A 11 -7.90 -12.90 -3.12
N HIS A 12 -8.61 -11.77 -3.25
CA HIS A 12 -8.79 -11.09 -4.52
C HIS A 12 -7.66 -10.09 -4.84
N ILE A 13 -6.68 -9.91 -3.95
CA ILE A 13 -5.56 -8.98 -4.14
C ILE A 13 -4.31 -9.78 -4.50
N SER A 14 -3.84 -9.62 -5.73
CA SER A 14 -2.64 -10.31 -6.26
C SER A 14 -1.42 -9.40 -6.46
N GLY A 15 -1.55 -8.09 -6.19
CA GLY A 15 -0.50 -7.10 -6.37
C GLY A 15 -1.02 -5.67 -6.29
N PRO A 16 -0.20 -4.67 -6.68
CA PRO A 16 -0.66 -3.29 -6.80
C PRO A 16 -1.82 -3.17 -7.80
N GLN A 17 -2.83 -2.40 -7.44
CA GLN A 17 -3.93 -2.07 -8.34
C GLN A 17 -3.59 -0.82 -9.14
N ILE A 18 -3.93 -0.82 -10.43
CA ILE A 18 -3.58 0.24 -11.36
C ILE A 18 -4.85 0.74 -12.05
N GLU A 19 -5.08 2.03 -12.02
CA GLU A 19 -6.20 2.71 -12.69
C GLU A 19 -5.66 3.84 -13.57
N ALA A 20 -6.14 3.96 -14.80
CA ALA A 20 -5.84 5.12 -15.64
C ALA A 20 -6.72 6.31 -15.22
N VAL A 21 -6.10 7.44 -14.91
CA VAL A 21 -6.77 8.67 -14.45
C VAL A 21 -6.11 9.87 -15.09
N ASP A 22 -6.87 10.65 -15.87
CA ASP A 22 -6.44 11.93 -16.47
C ASP A 22 -5.07 11.90 -17.19
N GLY A 23 -4.83 10.85 -17.99
CA GLY A 23 -3.58 10.69 -18.74
C GLY A 23 -2.39 10.21 -17.89
N ALA A 24 -2.63 9.86 -16.63
CA ALA A 24 -1.69 9.23 -15.72
C ALA A 24 -2.24 7.90 -15.17
N TYR A 25 -1.51 7.30 -14.22
CA TYR A 25 -1.94 6.11 -13.51
C TYR A 25 -2.00 6.37 -12.00
N ARG A 26 -3.09 5.96 -11.37
CA ARG A 26 -3.18 5.79 -9.93
C ARG A 26 -2.77 4.36 -9.60
N VAL A 27 -1.79 4.21 -8.72
CA VAL A 27 -1.31 2.91 -8.26
C VAL A 27 -1.55 2.78 -6.76
N THR A 28 -2.30 1.75 -6.36
CA THR A 28 -2.60 1.44 -4.96
C THR A 28 -1.82 0.21 -4.54
N PHE A 29 -0.95 0.36 -3.54
CA PHE A 29 -0.21 -0.75 -2.93
C PHE A 29 -0.95 -1.22 -1.67
N TRP A 30 -1.05 -2.53 -1.52
CA TRP A 30 -1.67 -3.16 -0.37
C TRP A 30 -0.63 -3.95 0.42
N TRP A 31 -0.64 -3.78 1.74
CA TRP A 31 0.12 -4.61 2.66
C TRP A 31 -0.81 -5.10 3.76
N ARG A 32 -0.85 -6.41 3.98
CA ARG A 32 -1.64 -7.04 5.05
C ARG A 32 -0.76 -7.22 6.27
N ASP A 33 -1.15 -6.63 7.39
CA ASP A 33 -0.43 -6.83 8.63
C ASP A 33 -0.61 -8.27 9.14
N PRO A 34 0.47 -9.07 9.25
CA PRO A 34 0.37 -10.44 9.75
C PRO A 34 0.06 -10.50 11.25
N ALA A 35 0.34 -9.43 12.02
CA ALA A 35 0.03 -9.34 13.43
C ALA A 35 -1.41 -8.87 13.69
N GLY A 36 -2.19 -8.56 12.65
CA GLY A 36 -3.61 -8.22 12.76
C GLY A 36 -3.87 -6.72 12.71
N ASN A 37 -4.24 -6.12 13.83
CA ASN A 37 -4.72 -4.73 13.90
C ASN A 37 -3.88 -3.89 14.87
N GLU A 38 -4.30 -2.64 15.11
CA GLU A 38 -3.59 -1.68 15.95
C GLU A 38 -3.43 -2.11 17.41
N THR A 39 -4.25 -3.03 17.91
CA THR A 39 -4.16 -3.52 19.30
C THR A 39 -3.11 -4.63 19.47
N SER A 40 -2.72 -5.28 18.38
CA SER A 40 -1.85 -6.47 18.39
C SER A 40 -0.56 -6.29 17.60
N SER A 41 -0.53 -5.40 16.61
CA SER A 41 0.64 -5.13 15.79
C SER A 41 1.57 -4.12 16.44
N ALA A 42 2.87 -4.46 16.47
CA ALA A 42 3.93 -3.53 16.86
C ALA A 42 4.45 -2.68 15.68
N ILE A 43 3.89 -2.85 14.48
CA ILE A 43 4.33 -2.13 13.28
C ILE A 43 3.98 -0.65 13.40
N GLN A 44 5.01 0.20 13.37
CA GLN A 44 4.84 1.65 13.44
C GLN A 44 4.74 2.30 12.06
N ARG A 45 5.40 1.70 11.05
CA ARG A 45 5.50 2.25 9.69
C ARG A 45 5.62 1.14 8.67
N VAL A 46 5.01 1.36 7.52
CA VAL A 46 5.15 0.53 6.30
C VAL A 46 5.62 1.46 5.18
N TRP A 47 6.93 1.48 4.94
CA TRP A 47 7.51 2.35 3.92
C TRP A 47 7.38 1.71 2.54
N ILE A 48 6.93 2.48 1.55
CA ILE A 48 6.92 2.08 0.14
C ILE A 48 8.14 2.70 -0.53
N TYR A 49 9.16 1.89 -0.83
CA TYR A 49 10.39 2.32 -1.49
C TYR A 49 10.37 1.95 -2.98
N ILE A 50 10.09 2.92 -3.84
CA ILE A 50 9.97 2.76 -5.29
C ILE A 50 11.14 3.51 -5.95
N THR A 51 11.97 2.77 -6.68
CA THR A 51 13.14 3.32 -7.39
C THR A 51 12.76 4.48 -8.30
N GLY A 52 13.43 5.61 -8.16
CA GLY A 52 13.19 6.84 -8.92
C GLY A 52 11.91 7.61 -8.56
N VAL A 53 11.15 7.17 -7.55
CA VAL A 53 9.87 7.78 -7.15
C VAL A 53 9.87 8.19 -5.68
N THR A 54 10.07 7.24 -4.76
CA THR A 54 10.13 7.49 -3.30
C THR A 54 11.49 7.16 -2.70
N ASP A 55 12.47 6.83 -3.54
CA ASP A 55 13.86 6.69 -3.16
C ASP A 55 14.59 8.04 -3.11
N HIS A 56 15.86 7.97 -2.74
CA HIS A 56 16.77 9.11 -2.62
C HIS A 56 17.00 9.88 -3.94
N HIS A 57 16.62 9.36 -5.11
CA HIS A 57 16.76 10.09 -6.38
C HIS A 57 15.74 11.20 -6.54
N LYS A 58 14.64 11.15 -5.77
CA LYS A 58 13.72 12.25 -5.60
C LYS A 58 14.00 12.86 -4.22
N ASN A 59 14.41 14.12 -4.17
CA ASN A 59 14.45 14.93 -2.93
C ASN A 59 13.03 15.23 -2.42
N ALA A 60 12.16 14.24 -2.39
CA ALA A 60 10.84 14.35 -1.78
C ALA A 60 11.05 14.29 -0.27
N VAL A 61 10.71 15.37 0.42
CA VAL A 61 10.59 15.37 1.89
C VAL A 61 9.61 14.26 2.30
N PRO A 62 9.88 13.51 3.39
CA PRO A 62 8.95 12.52 3.91
C PRO A 62 7.55 13.14 4.02
N GLN A 63 6.57 12.53 3.38
CA GLN A 63 5.18 12.96 3.49
C GLN A 63 4.70 12.59 4.90
N THR A 64 4.30 13.58 5.69
CA THR A 64 3.67 13.43 7.01
C THR A 64 2.19 13.14 6.89
#